data_AF-A0A3A9ZQS8-F1
#
_entry.id   AF-A0A3A9ZQS8-F1
#
_cell.length_a   1.000
_cell.length_b   1.000
_cell.length_c   1.000
_cell.angle_alpha   90.00
_cell.angle_beta   90.00
_cell.angle_gamma   90.00
#
_symmetry.space_group_name_H-M   'P 1'
#
loop_
_entity.id
_entity.type
_entity.pdbx_description
1 polymer ?
#
loop_
_entity_poly.entity_id
_entity_poly.type
_entity_poly.pdbx_seq_one_letter_code
_entity_poly.pdbx_strand_id
1 'polypeptide(L)'
;MDDKTILNRISELVDEEHRLRGEAQAHETGTEGEARDRLRELEESLDQCWDLLRRRRAARQAHGDPDAQGERPKPAVERYLQ
;
A
#
# COMPACT_ATOMS: atom_id res chain seq x y z
N MET A 1 10.89 7.11 -7.82
CA MET A 1 10.61 6.07 -6.81
C MET A 1 10.77 4.72 -7.49
N ASP A 2 11.68 3.89 -7.00
CA ASP A 2 12.08 2.64 -7.64
C ASP A 2 11.32 1.43 -7.10
N ASP A 3 11.29 0.32 -7.84
CA ASP A 3 10.62 -0.92 -7.41
C ASP A 3 11.18 -1.35 -6.06
N LYS A 4 12.50 -1.18 -5.86
CA LYS A 4 13.17 -1.41 -4.59
C LYS A 4 12.63 -0.52 -3.46
N THR A 5 12.34 0.74 -3.73
CA THR A 5 11.75 1.65 -2.74
C THR A 5 10.32 1.23 -2.38
N ILE A 6 9.53 0.79 -3.37
CA ILE A 6 8.17 0.29 -3.16
C ILE A 6 8.20 -1.01 -2.36
N LEU A 7 9.08 -1.95 -2.72
CA LEU A 7 9.25 -3.22 -1.98
C LEU A 7 9.72 -3.00 -0.55
N ASN A 8 10.63 -2.04 -0.32
CA ASN A 8 11.06 -1.70 1.03
C ASN A 8 9.89 -1.16 1.86
N ARG A 9 9.09 -0.26 1.27
CA ARG A 9 7.90 0.28 1.94
C ARG A 9 6.84 -0.78 2.24
N ILE A 10 6.64 -1.75 1.32
CA ILE A 10 5.78 -2.93 1.57
C ILE A 10 6.31 -3.72 2.77
N SER A 11 7.63 -3.97 2.85
CA SER A 11 8.22 -4.68 3.97
C SER A 11 8.00 -3.95 5.30
N GLU A 12 8.22 -2.63 5.33
CA GLU A 12 7.99 -1.82 6.52
C GLU A 12 6.53 -1.85 6.98
N LEU A 13 5.57 -1.79 6.04
CA LEU A 13 4.15 -1.86 6.34
C LEU A 13 3.74 -3.24 6.89
N VAL A 14 4.32 -4.33 6.38
CA VAL A 14 4.07 -5.70 6.89
C VAL A 14 4.68 -5.90 8.28
N ASP A 15 5.88 -5.37 8.53
CA ASP A 15 6.51 -5.39 9.86
C ASP A 15 5.64 -4.64 10.89
N GLU A 16 5.11 -3.48 10.51
CA GLU A 16 4.19 -2.69 11.34
C GLU A 16 2.89 -3.46 11.62
N GLU A 17 2.32 -4.14 10.62
CA GLU A 17 1.14 -5.01 10.78
C GLU A 17 1.38 -6.11 11.80
N HIS A 18 2.51 -6.81 11.67
CA HIS A 18 2.90 -7.88 12.59
C HIS A 18 3.08 -7.38 14.02
N ARG A 19 3.69 -6.20 14.18
CA ARG A 19 3.88 -5.57 15.49
C ARG A 19 2.53 -5.20 16.12
N LEU A 20 1.66 -4.51 15.37
CA LEU A 20 0.32 -4.14 15.84
C LEU A 20 -0.52 -5.36 16.21
N ARG A 21 -0.42 -6.44 15.44
CA ARG A 21 -1.12 -7.70 15.73
C ARG A 21 -0.61 -8.35 17.01
N GLY A 22 0.71 -8.33 17.25
CA GLY A 22 1.33 -8.82 18.48
C GLY A 22 0.93 -8.00 19.70
N GLU A 23 0.91 -6.66 19.58
CA GLU A 23 0.46 -5.76 20.64
C GLU A 23 -1.03 -5.90 20.95
N ALA A 24 -1.87 -6.04 19.90
CA ALA A 24 -3.30 -6.27 20.06
C ALA A 24 -3.63 -7.63 20.72
N GLN A 25 -2.82 -8.67 20.45
CA GLN A 25 -2.96 -9.95 21.15
C GLN A 25 -2.46 -9.91 22.60
N ALA A 26 -1.44 -9.09 22.89
CA ALA A 26 -0.90 -8.94 24.24
C ALA A 26 -1.78 -8.05 25.13
N HIS A 27 -2.46 -7.05 24.56
CA HIS A 27 -3.42 -6.20 25.24
C HIS A 27 -4.83 -6.79 25.12
N GLU A 28 -5.13 -7.78 25.96
CA GLU A 28 -6.50 -8.26 26.14
C GLU A 28 -7.41 -7.07 26.54
N THR A 29 -8.48 -6.81 25.78
CA THR A 29 -9.72 -6.12 26.21
C THR A 29 -9.98 -4.62 25.94
N GLY A 30 -9.24 -3.92 25.06
CA GLY A 30 -9.59 -2.49 24.81
C GLY A 30 -9.33 -1.90 23.43
N THR A 31 -8.40 -2.46 22.65
CA THR A 31 -7.87 -1.80 21.44
C THR A 31 -8.21 -2.52 20.14
N GLU A 32 -8.98 -3.62 20.18
CA GLU A 32 -9.31 -4.41 18.98
C GLU A 32 -9.99 -3.60 17.85
N GLY A 33 -10.78 -2.58 18.20
CA GLY A 33 -11.42 -1.69 17.22
C GLY A 33 -10.42 -0.79 16.50
N GLU A 34 -9.60 -0.05 17.24
CA GLU A 34 -8.55 0.81 16.68
C GLU A 34 -7.46 0.01 15.98
N ALA A 35 -7.06 -1.13 16.55
CA ALA A 35 -6.08 -2.02 15.95
C ALA A 35 -6.58 -2.56 14.60
N ARG A 36 -7.87 -2.92 14.50
CA ARG A 36 -8.48 -3.31 13.23
C ARG A 36 -8.53 -2.18 12.21
N ASP A 37 -8.80 -0.95 12.66
CA ASP A 37 -8.83 0.19 11.75
C ASP A 37 -7.44 0.49 11.19
N ARG A 38 -6.42 0.51 12.05
CA ARG A 38 -5.02 0.63 11.64
C ARG A 38 -4.56 -0.49 10.72
N LEU A 39 -4.96 -1.73 10.99
CA LEU A 39 -4.68 -2.87 10.11
C LEU A 39 -5.28 -2.65 8.72
N ARG A 40 -6.53 -2.14 8.64
CA ARG A 40 -7.17 -1.81 7.37
C ARG A 40 -6.41 -0.73 6.61
N GLU A 41 -5.97 0.33 7.29
CA GLU A 41 -5.17 1.39 6.67
C GLU A 41 -3.83 0.88 6.12
N LEU A 42 -3.19 -0.05 6.85
CA LEU A 42 -1.97 -0.73 6.40
C LEU A 42 -2.23 -1.59 5.17
N GLU A 43 -3.32 -2.36 5.15
CA GLU A 43 -3.75 -3.17 3.99
C GLU A 43 -4.03 -2.29 2.77
N GLU A 44 -4.73 -1.16 2.92
CA GLU A 44 -4.98 -0.20 1.84
C GLU A 44 -3.69 0.41 1.29
N SER A 45 -2.74 0.73 2.18
CA SER A 45 -1.42 1.24 1.80
C SER A 45 -0.59 0.19 1.05
N LEU A 46 -0.68 -1.07 1.47
CA LEU A 46 -0.04 -2.21 0.81
C LEU A 46 -0.63 -2.43 -0.58
N ASP A 47 -1.96 -2.42 -0.71
CA ASP A 47 -2.65 -2.57 -1.98
C ASP A 47 -2.21 -1.46 -2.95
N GLN A 48 -2.18 -0.20 -2.49
CA GLN A 48 -1.70 0.91 -3.30
C GLN A 48 -0.23 0.73 -3.75
N CYS A 49 0.65 0.23 -2.88
CA CYS A 49 2.03 -0.06 -3.24
C CYS A 49 2.13 -1.17 -4.29
N TRP A 50 1.34 -2.24 -4.15
CA TRP A 50 1.24 -3.31 -5.15
C TRP A 50 0.69 -2.82 -6.48
N ASP A 51 -0.28 -1.92 -6.45
CA ASP A 51 -0.92 -1.36 -7.63
C ASP A 51 0.05 -0.46 -8.42
N LEU A 52 0.85 0.34 -7.71
CA LEU A 52 1.95 1.12 -8.29
C LEU A 52 3.01 0.23 -8.93
N LEU A 53 3.41 -0.84 -8.24
CA LEU A 53 4.39 -1.81 -8.75
C LEU A 53 3.86 -2.50 -10.02
N ARG A 54 2.59 -2.91 -10.01
CA ARG A 54 1.92 -3.54 -11.15
C ARG A 54 1.83 -2.60 -12.33
N ARG A 55 1.42 -1.33 -12.13
CA ARG A 55 1.42 -0.30 -13.19
C ARG A 55 2.81 -0.09 -13.78
N ARG A 56 3.84 -0.07 -12.94
CA ARG A 56 5.23 0.11 -13.40
C ARG A 56 5.77 -1.09 -14.16
N ARG A 57 5.37 -2.31 -13.76
CA ARG A 57 5.68 -3.54 -14.49
C ARG A 57 4.92 -3.62 -15.81
N ALA A 58 3.65 -3.21 -15.83
CA ALA A 58 2.87 -3.09 -17.05
C ALA A 58 3.47 -2.04 -17.99
N ALA A 59 3.86 -0.87 -17.48
CA ALA A 59 4.53 0.18 -18.26
C ALA A 59 5.87 -0.29 -18.86
N ARG A 60 6.68 -1.05 -18.10
CA ARG A 60 7.92 -1.65 -18.64
C ARG A 60 7.68 -2.72 -19.69
N GLN A 61 6.65 -3.56 -19.53
CA GLN A 61 6.26 -4.54 -20.54
C GLN A 61 5.62 -3.88 -21.77
N ALA A 62 4.87 -2.81 -21.58
CA ALA A 62 4.27 -2.00 -22.63
C ALA A 62 5.33 -1.16 -23.37
N HIS A 63 6.46 -0.83 -22.72
CA HIS A 63 7.62 -0.18 -23.35
C HIS A 63 8.42 -1.06 -24.34
N GLY A 64 7.82 -2.16 -24.81
CA GLY A 64 8.07 -2.64 -26.17
C GLY A 64 7.52 -1.71 -27.26
N ASP A 65 6.68 -0.72 -26.92
CA ASP A 65 6.19 0.33 -27.81
C ASP A 65 5.95 1.64 -27.02
N PRO A 66 6.77 2.68 -27.21
CA PRO A 66 6.70 3.94 -26.44
C PRO A 66 5.54 4.87 -26.83
N ASP A 67 4.73 4.52 -27.84
CA ASP A 67 3.70 5.40 -28.40
C ASP A 67 2.24 4.96 -28.10
N ALA A 68 2.03 3.85 -27.38
CA ALA A 68 0.69 3.43 -26.93
C ALA A 68 0.24 4.24 -25.69
N GLN A 69 0.13 5.54 -25.91
CA GLN A 69 -0.36 6.58 -25.03
C GLN A 69 -1.71 6.22 -24.40
N GLY A 70 -1.85 6.66 -23.16
CA GLY A 70 -3.12 6.63 -22.45
C GLY A 70 -2.92 7.15 -21.04
N GLU A 71 -2.47 8.40 -20.94
CA GLU A 71 -2.63 9.23 -19.75
C GLU A 71 -4.08 9.08 -19.24
N ARG A 72 -4.28 8.20 -18.26
CA ARG A 72 -5.56 8.10 -17.57
C ARG A 72 -5.47 8.98 -16.33
N PRO A 73 -6.33 10.00 -16.20
CA PRO A 73 -6.31 10.91 -15.08
C PRO A 73 -6.57 10.11 -13.80
N LYS A 74 -5.80 10.37 -12.75
CA LYS A 74 -6.14 9.88 -11.41
C LYS A 74 -7.50 10.51 -11.05
N PRO A 75 -8.57 9.76 -10.72
CA PRO A 75 -9.61 10.34 -9.93
C PRO A 75 -8.98 10.74 -8.60
N ALA A 76 -9.09 12.01 -8.27
CA ALA A 76 -8.80 12.53 -6.95
C ALA A 76 -9.55 11.67 -5.92
N VAL A 77 -8.82 10.85 -5.18
CA VAL A 77 -9.29 10.37 -3.88
C VAL A 77 -8.70 11.35 -2.88
N GLU A 78 -9.36 12.49 -2.78
CA GLU A 78 -9.33 13.32 -1.58
C GLU A 78 -9.99 12.53 -0.45
N ARG A 79 -9.17 11.91 0.41
CA ARG A 79 -9.50 11.48 1.78
C ARG A 79 -8.30 10.66 2.29
N TYR A 80 -7.66 10.90 3.41
CA TYR A 80 -7.93 11.76 4.56
C TYR A 80 -6.57 11.94 5.25
N LEU A 81 -6.10 13.18 5.38
CA LEU A 81 -5.09 13.54 6.38
C LEU A 81 -5.74 14.63 7.22
N GLN A 82 -6.67 14.24 8.09
CA GLN A 82 -7.02 14.96 9.30
C GLN A 82 -7.73 14.04 10.31
#